data_AF-A0A7S0F540-F1
#
_entry.id   AF-A0A7S0F540-F1
#
_cell.length_a   1.000
_cell.length_b   1.000
_cell.length_c   1.000
_cell.angle_alpha   90.00
_cell.angle_beta   90.00
_cell.angle_gamma   90.00
#
_symmetry.space_group_name_H-M   'P 1'
#
loop_
_entity.id
_entity.type
_entity.pdbx_description
1 polymer ?
#
loop_
_entity_poly.entity_id
_entity_poly.type
_entity_poly.pdbx_seq_one_letter_code
_entity_poly.pdbx_strand_id
1 'polypeptide(L)'
;GLVMISCFIGCLAMGHVYVGLMVVLAQVALFRELVKVRYHAHYATISGGTIPLFRTLQWMWFCVAIAYTYGDFVAEIIQHNPQLHGYLNMAHYATILSFALYSGTFVLTIATMQVGHIKFQLNQLCWTIVVLCLTVGQLKYIMHNIFNGLYWFALPIMLVVTNDCMAYICGRTCGRKFIHRPFIAFSPNKTWEGFI
;
A
#
# COMPACT_ATOMS: atom_id res chain seq x y z
N GLY A 1 -16.39 -14.58 2.72
CA GLY A 1 -15.76 -15.64 1.90
C GLY A 1 -16.23 -15.53 0.47
N LEU A 2 -17.36 -16.17 0.14
CA LEU A 2 -17.87 -16.26 -1.24
C LEU A 2 -18.08 -14.90 -1.92
N VAL A 3 -18.63 -13.90 -1.22
CA VAL A 3 -18.83 -12.53 -1.77
C VAL A 3 -17.52 -11.85 -2.19
N MET A 4 -16.44 -12.07 -1.43
CA MET A 4 -15.12 -11.49 -1.73
C MET A 4 -14.49 -12.18 -2.94
N ILE A 5 -14.66 -13.49 -3.03
CA ILE A 5 -14.16 -14.31 -4.15
C ILE A 5 -14.94 -13.96 -5.43
N SER A 6 -16.27 -13.85 -5.36
CA SER A 6 -17.10 -13.47 -6.51
C SER A 6 -16.81 -12.05 -7.00
N CYS A 7 -16.57 -11.11 -6.07
CA CYS A 7 -16.14 -9.76 -6.41
C CYS A 7 -14.78 -9.78 -7.13
N PHE A 8 -13.80 -10.52 -6.60
CA PHE A 8 -12.48 -10.66 -7.21
C PHE A 8 -12.53 -11.27 -8.62
N ILE A 9 -13.28 -12.37 -8.80
CA ILE A 9 -13.47 -13.01 -10.11
C ILE A 9 -14.19 -12.05 -11.07
N GLY A 10 -15.21 -11.34 -10.60
CA GLY A 10 -15.91 -10.33 -11.39
C GLY A 10 -14.98 -9.22 -11.88
N CYS A 11 -14.12 -8.69 -11.00
CA CYS A 11 -13.14 -7.67 -11.38
C CYS A 11 -12.09 -8.20 -12.38
N LEU A 12 -11.63 -9.45 -12.22
CA LEU A 12 -10.71 -10.08 -13.18
C LEU A 12 -11.35 -10.21 -14.57
N ALA A 13 -12.64 -10.55 -14.64
CA ALA A 13 -13.36 -10.70 -15.90
C ALA A 13 -13.56 -9.37 -16.66
N MET A 14 -13.57 -8.24 -15.96
CA MET A 14 -13.71 -6.90 -16.57
C MET A 14 -12.43 -6.40 -17.26
N GLY A 15 -11.28 -7.05 -17.03
CA GLY A 15 -10.01 -6.76 -17.72
C GLY A 15 -9.02 -5.90 -16.92
N HIS A 16 -7.88 -5.60 -17.55
CA HIS A 16 -6.68 -5.01 -16.91
C HIS A 16 -6.94 -3.68 -16.19
N VAL A 17 -7.72 -2.78 -16.81
CA VAL A 17 -7.96 -1.42 -16.26
C VAL A 17 -8.76 -1.47 -14.96
N TYR A 18 -9.80 -2.30 -14.89
CA TYR A 18 -10.63 -2.44 -13.69
C TYR A 18 -9.87 -3.10 -12.54
N VAL A 19 -9.02 -4.09 -12.85
CA VAL A 19 -8.13 -4.71 -11.87
C VAL A 19 -7.11 -3.71 -11.33
N GLY A 20 -6.52 -2.89 -12.21
CA GLY A 20 -5.66 -1.78 -11.81
C GLY A 20 -6.37 -0.79 -10.88
N LEU A 21 -7.57 -0.34 -11.25
CA LEU A 21 -8.37 0.57 -10.42
C LEU A 21 -8.68 -0.03 -9.05
N MET A 22 -9.09 -1.31 -9.00
CA MET A 22 -9.33 -2.02 -7.74
C MET A 22 -8.09 -2.02 -6.85
N VAL A 23 -6.91 -2.26 -7.43
CA VAL A 23 -5.64 -2.28 -6.68
C VAL A 23 -5.29 -0.89 -6.15
N VAL A 24 -5.53 0.18 -6.92
CA VAL A 24 -5.36 1.57 -6.45
C VAL A 24 -6.31 1.87 -5.29
N LEU A 25 -7.57 1.47 -5.39
CA LEU A 25 -8.56 1.68 -4.31
C LEU A 25 -8.19 0.91 -3.04
N ALA A 26 -7.75 -0.34 -3.19
CA ALA A 26 -7.26 -1.15 -2.08
C ALA A 26 -6.02 -0.52 -1.42
N GLN A 27 -5.11 0.06 -2.19
CA GLN A 27 -3.95 0.80 -1.69
C GLN A 27 -4.36 2.01 -0.84
N VAL A 28 -5.27 2.84 -1.35
CA VAL A 28 -5.76 4.03 -0.63
C VAL A 28 -6.45 3.62 0.68
N ALA A 29 -7.27 2.56 0.64
CA ALA A 29 -7.93 2.03 1.82
C ALA A 29 -6.91 1.52 2.86
N LEU A 30 -5.90 0.76 2.42
CA LEU A 30 -4.86 0.22 3.28
C LEU A 30 -4.03 1.35 3.93
N PHE A 31 -3.62 2.36 3.15
CA PHE A 31 -2.90 3.51 3.70
C PHE A 31 -3.74 4.28 4.71
N ARG A 32 -5.04 4.48 4.43
CA ARG A 32 -5.97 5.12 5.38
C ARG A 32 -6.04 4.37 6.70
N GLU A 33 -6.17 3.05 6.69
CA GLU A 33 -6.22 2.26 7.92
C GLU A 33 -4.90 2.31 8.68
N LEU A 34 -3.75 2.26 7.98
CA LEU A 34 -2.43 2.40 8.62
C LEU A 34 -2.25 3.75 9.31
N VAL A 35 -2.63 4.84 8.63
CA VAL A 35 -2.62 6.19 9.22
C VAL A 35 -3.56 6.27 10.43
N LYS A 36 -4.76 5.67 10.34
CA LYS A 36 -5.73 5.64 11.44
C LYS A 36 -5.20 4.88 12.65
N VAL A 37 -4.59 3.71 12.45
CA VAL A 37 -3.96 2.91 13.52
C VAL A 37 -2.82 3.69 14.17
N ARG A 38 -1.95 4.31 13.36
CA ARG A 38 -0.84 5.11 13.87
C ARG A 38 -1.31 6.32 14.68
N TYR A 39 -2.36 6.99 14.20
CA TYR A 39 -3.00 8.09 14.91
C TYR A 39 -3.60 7.64 16.24
N HIS A 40 -4.30 6.49 16.27
CA HIS A 40 -4.85 5.93 17.50
C HIS A 40 -3.76 5.56 18.52
N ALA A 41 -2.66 4.96 18.06
CA ALA A 41 -1.54 4.57 18.92
C ALA A 41 -0.86 5.78 19.60
N HIS A 42 -0.88 6.95 18.95
CA HIS A 42 -0.25 8.19 19.45
C HIS A 42 -1.27 9.30 19.76
N TYR A 43 -2.52 8.92 20.01
CA TYR A 43 -3.62 9.86 20.16
C TYR A 43 -3.39 10.88 21.29
N ALA A 44 -2.88 10.43 22.43
CA ALA A 44 -2.64 11.30 23.59
C ALA A 44 -1.60 12.39 23.31
N THR A 45 -0.56 12.07 22.55
CA THR A 45 0.48 13.03 22.15
C THR A 45 -0.06 14.02 21.11
N ILE A 46 -0.80 13.53 20.11
CA ILE A 46 -1.28 14.34 18.98
C ILE A 46 -2.44 15.27 19.39
N SER A 47 -3.38 14.78 20.21
CA SER A 47 -4.56 15.54 20.64
C SER A 47 -4.23 16.65 21.66
N GLY A 48 -3.08 16.58 22.32
CA GLY A 48 -2.57 17.64 23.20
C GLY A 48 -2.10 18.90 22.47
N GLY A 49 -2.30 19.01 21.15
CA GLY A 49 -1.93 20.19 20.35
C GLY A 49 -0.44 20.31 20.03
N THR A 50 0.37 19.30 20.37
CA THR A 50 1.83 19.32 20.24
C THR A 50 2.35 19.11 18.82
N ILE A 51 1.51 18.67 17.88
CA ILE A 51 1.92 18.39 16.50
C ILE A 51 0.83 18.84 15.53
N PRO A 52 0.94 20.04 14.93
CA PRO A 52 -0.02 20.49 13.93
C PRO A 52 0.06 19.62 12.67
N LEU A 53 -1.06 19.48 11.96
CA LEU A 53 -1.11 18.93 10.59
C LEU A 53 -0.57 17.49 10.42
N PHE A 54 -0.56 16.69 11.49
CA PHE A 54 -0.07 15.31 11.47
C PHE A 54 -0.69 14.47 10.34
N ARG A 55 -2.02 14.46 10.26
CA ARG A 55 -2.75 13.66 9.26
C ARG A 55 -2.52 14.18 7.84
N THR A 56 -2.57 15.50 7.66
CA THR A 56 -2.41 16.14 6.35
C THR A 56 -1.03 15.90 5.75
N LEU A 57 0.04 15.95 6.56
CA LEU A 57 1.40 15.67 6.07
C LEU A 57 1.54 14.24 5.55
N GLN A 58 0.97 13.25 6.25
CA GLN A 58 1.03 11.85 5.79
C GLN A 58 0.29 11.65 4.48
N TRP A 59 -0.89 12.26 4.33
CA TRP A 59 -1.64 12.21 3.08
C TRP A 59 -0.93 12.96 1.96
N MET A 60 -0.24 14.07 2.24
CA MET A 60 0.57 14.76 1.24
C MET A 60 1.73 13.89 0.75
N TRP A 61 2.48 13.26 1.66
CA TRP A 61 3.56 12.34 1.29
C TRP A 61 3.04 11.16 0.47
N PHE A 62 1.86 10.64 0.79
CA PHE A 62 1.20 9.61 0.00
C PHE A 62 0.77 10.09 -1.39
N CYS A 63 0.18 11.28 -1.50
CA CYS A 63 -0.19 11.88 -2.78
C CYS A 63 1.03 12.10 -3.67
N VAL A 64 2.16 12.58 -3.11
CA VAL A 64 3.43 12.71 -3.84
C VAL A 64 3.89 11.35 -4.37
N ALA A 65 3.90 10.33 -3.52
CA ALA A 65 4.36 8.99 -3.88
C ALA A 65 3.47 8.36 -4.98
N ILE A 66 2.16 8.54 -4.90
CA ILE A 66 1.20 8.11 -5.93
C ILE A 66 1.43 8.88 -7.23
N ALA A 67 1.49 10.22 -7.19
CA ALA A 67 1.66 11.05 -8.37
C ALA A 67 2.93 10.67 -9.15
N TYR A 68 4.03 10.43 -8.42
CA TYR A 68 5.28 9.99 -9.03
C TYR A 68 5.18 8.58 -9.63
N THR A 69 4.69 7.61 -8.85
CA THR A 69 4.69 6.19 -9.26
C THR A 69 3.72 5.92 -10.40
N TYR A 70 2.50 6.45 -10.32
CA TYR A 70 1.49 6.28 -11.37
C TYR A 70 1.75 7.22 -12.56
N GLY A 71 2.36 8.39 -12.35
CA GLY A 71 2.78 9.27 -13.44
C GLY A 71 3.78 8.59 -14.37
N ASP A 72 4.79 7.93 -13.80
CA ASP A 72 5.78 7.15 -14.54
C ASP A 72 5.14 5.99 -15.31
N PHE A 73 4.23 5.25 -14.66
CA PHE A 73 3.50 4.16 -15.28
C PHE A 73 2.61 4.62 -16.45
N VAL A 74 1.88 5.73 -16.29
CA VAL A 74 1.04 6.30 -17.36
C VAL A 74 1.91 6.79 -18.52
N ALA A 75 3.06 7.38 -18.24
CA ALA A 75 4.03 7.78 -19.26
C ALA A 75 4.52 6.59 -20.08
N GLU A 76 4.83 5.46 -19.42
CA GLU A 76 5.25 4.22 -20.07
C GLU A 76 4.15 3.65 -20.99
N ILE A 77 2.90 3.64 -20.55
CA ILE A 77 1.75 3.23 -21.39
C ILE A 77 1.62 4.12 -22.62
N ILE A 78 1.72 5.44 -22.46
CA ILE A 78 1.58 6.40 -23.56
C ILE A 78 2.69 6.19 -24.59
N GLN A 79 3.93 5.94 -24.16
CA GLN A 79 5.06 5.68 -25.05
C GLN A 79 4.90 4.38 -25.85
N HIS A 80 4.36 3.32 -25.25
CA HIS A 80 4.16 2.05 -25.95
C HIS A 80 2.97 2.06 -26.92
N ASN A 81 2.08 3.05 -26.84
CA ASN A 81 0.87 3.12 -27.67
C ASN A 81 0.98 4.25 -28.72
N PRO A 82 1.17 3.92 -30.02
CA PRO A 82 1.30 4.91 -31.11
C PRO A 82 0.14 5.92 -31.17
N GLN A 83 -1.07 5.48 -30.82
CA GLN A 83 -2.28 6.30 -30.85
C GLN A 83 -2.32 7.39 -29.76
N LEU A 84 -1.54 7.23 -28.68
CA LEU A 84 -1.55 8.14 -27.52
C LEU A 84 -0.39 9.15 -27.53
N HIS A 85 0.46 9.14 -28.57
CA HIS A 85 1.65 9.99 -28.63
C HIS A 85 1.34 11.50 -28.55
N GLY A 86 0.12 11.93 -28.88
CA GLY A 86 -0.32 13.32 -28.67
C GLY A 86 -0.29 13.77 -27.20
N TYR A 87 -0.32 12.84 -26.25
CA TYR A 87 -0.31 13.11 -24.81
C TYR A 87 1.09 13.00 -24.17
N LEU A 88 2.15 12.77 -24.95
CA LEU A 88 3.52 12.66 -24.42
C LEU A 88 3.97 13.93 -23.68
N ASN A 89 3.57 15.10 -24.17
CA ASN A 89 3.87 16.36 -23.49
C ASN A 89 3.23 16.42 -22.10
N MET A 90 2.01 15.88 -21.95
CA MET A 90 1.32 15.79 -20.65
C MET A 90 2.06 14.87 -19.67
N ALA A 91 2.59 13.75 -20.17
CA ALA A 91 3.40 12.83 -19.37
C ALA A 91 4.68 13.53 -18.83
N HIS A 92 5.30 14.40 -19.63
CA HIS A 92 6.46 15.17 -19.18
C HIS A 92 6.11 16.15 -18.04
N TYR A 93 4.95 16.82 -18.13
CA TYR A 93 4.48 17.70 -17.07
C TYR A 93 4.16 16.96 -15.76
N ALA A 94 3.78 15.67 -15.81
CA ALA A 94 3.50 14.88 -14.62
C ALA A 94 4.74 14.69 -13.72
N THR A 95 5.94 14.54 -14.31
CA THR A 95 7.20 14.44 -13.56
C THR A 95 7.53 15.76 -12.85
N ILE A 96 7.39 16.89 -13.56
CA ILE A 96 7.61 18.23 -12.99
C ILE A 96 6.62 18.50 -11.86
N LEU A 97 5.35 18.14 -12.06
CA LEU A 97 4.32 18.24 -11.04
C LEU A 97 4.66 17.40 -9.80
N SER A 98 5.08 16.15 -9.98
CA SER A 98 5.49 15.27 -8.89
C SER A 98 6.67 15.85 -8.10
N PHE A 99 7.66 16.43 -8.80
CA PHE A 99 8.79 17.10 -8.18
C PHE A 99 8.38 18.36 -7.40
N ALA A 100 7.47 19.17 -7.95
CA ALA A 100 6.94 20.34 -7.28
C ALA A 100 6.15 19.97 -6.02
N LEU A 101 5.28 18.96 -6.10
CA LEU A 101 4.53 18.42 -4.97
C LEU A 101 5.46 17.85 -3.89
N TYR A 102 6.51 17.12 -4.28
CA TYR A 102 7.53 16.62 -3.36
C TYR A 102 8.21 17.78 -2.62
N SER A 103 8.70 18.78 -3.37
CA SER A 103 9.40 19.93 -2.82
C SER A 103 8.51 20.72 -1.85
N GLY A 104 7.26 20.98 -2.24
CA GLY A 104 6.27 21.66 -1.38
C GLY A 104 5.95 20.86 -0.11
N THR A 105 5.78 19.54 -0.23
CA THR A 105 5.52 18.67 0.93
C THR A 105 6.73 18.61 1.86
N PHE A 106 7.94 18.58 1.31
CA PHE A 106 9.17 18.59 2.08
C PHE A 106 9.35 19.91 2.86
N VAL A 107 9.17 21.05 2.18
CA VAL A 107 9.23 22.37 2.83
C VAL A 107 8.16 22.49 3.91
N LEU A 108 6.93 22.05 3.65
CA LEU A 108 5.87 22.05 4.66
C LEU A 108 6.22 21.14 5.85
N THR A 109 6.79 19.97 5.58
CA THR A 109 7.24 19.04 6.63
C THR A 109 8.26 19.72 7.55
N ILE A 110 9.27 20.40 6.98
CA ILE A 110 10.26 21.16 7.75
C ILE A 110 9.59 22.33 8.51
N ALA A 111 8.73 23.10 7.84
CA ALA A 111 8.04 24.25 8.45
C ALA A 111 7.14 23.85 9.64
N THR A 112 6.58 22.64 9.61
CA THR A 112 5.78 22.09 10.71
C THR A 112 6.61 21.48 11.84
N MET A 113 7.95 21.42 11.72
CA MET A 113 8.79 20.91 12.79
C MET A 113 8.79 21.86 13.99
N GLN A 114 8.53 21.32 15.17
CA GLN A 114 8.46 22.08 16.42
C GLN A 114 9.63 21.73 17.34
N VAL A 115 10.29 22.77 17.84
CA VAL A 115 11.39 22.65 18.80
C VAL A 115 10.82 22.12 20.12
N GLY A 116 11.17 20.87 20.46
CA GLY A 116 10.64 20.15 21.63
C GLY A 116 10.13 18.74 21.29
N HIS A 117 9.65 18.53 20.07
CA HIS A 117 9.10 17.23 19.61
C HIS A 117 9.81 16.65 18.38
N ILE A 118 10.97 17.20 18.01
CA ILE A 118 11.76 16.82 16.82
C ILE A 118 11.99 15.31 16.72
N LYS A 119 12.37 14.65 17.82
CA LYS A 119 12.59 13.18 17.84
C LYS A 119 11.33 12.41 17.42
N PHE A 120 10.17 12.83 17.91
CA PHE A 120 8.89 12.19 17.56
C PHE A 120 8.53 12.47 16.10
N GLN A 121 8.67 13.71 15.64
CA GLN A 121 8.37 14.10 14.25
C GLN A 121 9.28 13.40 13.24
N LEU A 122 10.57 13.26 13.53
CA LEU A 122 11.51 12.49 12.70
C LEU A 122 11.18 10.99 12.69
N ASN A 123 10.85 10.41 13.84
CA ASN A 123 10.40 9.02 13.91
C ASN A 123 9.12 8.82 13.07
N GLN A 124 8.22 9.80 13.10
CA GLN A 124 6.99 9.77 12.31
C GLN A 124 7.26 9.88 10.80
N LEU A 125 8.19 10.75 10.40
CA LEU A 125 8.60 10.86 9.00
C LEU A 125 9.23 9.55 8.52
N CYS A 126 10.14 8.97 9.30
CA CYS A 126 10.75 7.67 9.00
C CYS A 126 9.69 6.58 8.85
N TRP A 127 8.76 6.48 9.80
CA TRP A 127 7.63 5.55 9.71
C TRP A 127 6.82 5.74 8.43
N THR A 128 6.53 7.00 8.06
CA THR A 128 5.76 7.32 6.85
C THR A 128 6.52 6.90 5.59
N ILE A 129 7.83 7.18 5.52
CA ILE A 129 8.68 6.74 4.39
C ILE A 129 8.67 5.22 4.26
N VAL A 130 8.86 4.49 5.36
CA VAL A 130 8.84 3.01 5.36
C VAL A 130 7.49 2.49 4.88
N VAL A 131 6.38 3.04 5.39
CA VAL A 131 5.03 2.66 4.96
C VAL A 131 4.83 2.94 3.48
N LEU A 132 5.31 4.07 2.95
CA LEU A 132 5.20 4.39 1.53
C LEU A 132 6.05 3.45 0.66
N CYS A 133 7.28 3.14 1.07
CA CYS A 133 8.10 2.15 0.37
C CYS A 133 7.41 0.78 0.32
N LEU A 134 6.86 0.32 1.44
CA LEU A 134 6.19 -0.97 1.52
C LEU A 134 4.87 -0.98 0.75
N THR A 135 4.09 0.11 0.79
CA THR A 135 2.76 0.13 0.16
C THR A 135 2.80 0.55 -1.31
N VAL A 136 3.46 1.67 -1.63
CA VAL A 136 3.51 2.25 -2.98
C VAL A 136 4.59 1.57 -3.82
N GLY A 137 5.77 1.26 -3.24
CA GLY A 137 6.91 0.72 -3.98
C GLY A 137 6.61 -0.62 -4.65
N GLN A 138 5.95 -1.54 -3.94
CA GLN A 138 5.57 -2.84 -4.51
C GLN A 138 4.52 -2.72 -5.63
N LEU A 139 3.71 -1.66 -5.63
CA LEU A 139 2.57 -1.54 -6.55
C LEU A 139 2.97 -1.21 -7.98
N LYS A 140 4.11 -0.54 -8.18
CA LYS A 140 4.68 -0.34 -9.53
C LYS A 140 4.82 -1.67 -10.26
N TYR A 141 5.38 -2.67 -9.57
CA TYR A 141 5.58 -4.00 -10.12
C TYR A 141 4.27 -4.78 -10.28
N ILE A 142 3.32 -4.63 -9.36
CA ILE A 142 2.00 -5.24 -9.48
C ILE A 142 1.26 -4.69 -10.70
N MET A 143 1.32 -3.38 -10.96
CA MET A 143 0.73 -2.77 -12.16
C MET A 143 1.39 -3.31 -13.42
N HIS A 144 2.72 -3.37 -13.46
CA HIS A 144 3.43 -3.96 -14.61
C HIS A 144 3.02 -5.41 -14.86
N ASN A 145 2.86 -6.23 -13.81
CA ASN A 145 2.37 -7.60 -13.92
C ASN A 145 0.93 -7.68 -14.44
N ILE A 146 0.03 -6.80 -13.99
CA ILE A 146 -1.36 -6.76 -14.47
C ILE A 146 -1.39 -6.54 -15.98
N PHE A 147 -0.59 -5.62 -16.50
CA PHE A 147 -0.59 -5.27 -17.93
C PHE A 147 0.19 -6.26 -18.81
N ASN A 148 1.21 -6.93 -18.27
CA ASN A 148 1.87 -8.06 -18.96
C ASN A 148 0.98 -9.30 -19.04
N GLY A 149 0.04 -9.46 -18.11
CA GLY A 149 -0.97 -10.51 -18.16
C GLY A 149 -1.67 -10.73 -16.82
N LEU A 150 -3.00 -10.83 -16.85
CA LEU A 150 -3.80 -11.05 -15.64
C LEU A 150 -3.41 -12.32 -14.88
N TYR A 151 -2.86 -13.33 -15.56
CA TYR A 151 -2.36 -14.54 -14.93
C TYR A 151 -1.25 -14.25 -13.90
N TRP A 152 -0.28 -13.38 -14.24
CA TRP A 152 0.82 -13.02 -13.36
C TRP A 152 0.38 -12.25 -12.12
N PHE A 153 -0.77 -11.59 -12.19
CA PHE A 153 -1.43 -10.98 -11.04
C PHE A 153 -2.27 -11.97 -10.23
N ALA A 154 -3.08 -12.80 -10.90
CA ALA A 154 -4.04 -13.68 -10.24
C ALA A 154 -3.37 -14.86 -9.53
N LEU A 155 -2.33 -15.46 -10.12
CA LEU A 155 -1.63 -16.62 -9.55
C LEU A 155 -1.11 -16.38 -8.13
N PRO A 156 -0.30 -15.33 -7.85
CA PRO A 156 0.22 -15.11 -6.50
C PRO A 156 -0.91 -14.85 -5.48
N ILE A 157 -1.97 -14.16 -5.88
CA ILE A 157 -3.13 -13.91 -5.00
C ILE A 157 -3.85 -15.21 -4.66
N MET A 158 -4.10 -16.06 -5.66
CA MET A 158 -4.76 -17.35 -5.46
C MET A 158 -3.92 -18.29 -4.59
N LEU A 159 -2.60 -18.26 -4.72
CA LEU A 159 -1.69 -19.00 -3.84
C LEU A 159 -1.78 -18.53 -2.39
N VAL A 160 -1.80 -17.21 -2.14
CA VAL A 160 -1.96 -16.66 -0.78
C VAL A 160 -3.31 -17.05 -0.18
N VAL A 161 -4.40 -16.94 -0.94
CA VAL A 161 -5.74 -17.33 -0.47
C VAL A 161 -5.80 -18.83 -0.16
N THR A 162 -5.26 -19.66 -1.04
CA THR A 162 -5.23 -21.12 -0.84
C THR A 162 -4.38 -21.49 0.37
N ASN A 163 -3.23 -20.85 0.54
CA ASN A 163 -2.34 -21.02 1.68
C ASN A 163 -3.05 -20.66 3.00
N ASP A 164 -3.70 -19.50 3.07
CA ASP A 164 -4.42 -19.09 4.28
C ASP A 164 -5.61 -20.02 4.59
N CYS A 165 -6.33 -20.48 3.57
CA CYS A 165 -7.40 -21.47 3.74
C CYS A 165 -6.87 -22.82 4.26
N MET A 166 -5.78 -23.33 3.70
CA MET A 166 -5.17 -24.60 4.14
C MET A 166 -4.57 -24.48 5.53
N ALA A 167 -3.88 -23.37 5.83
CA ALA A 167 -3.36 -23.08 7.15
C ALA A 167 -4.46 -23.04 8.22
N TYR A 168 -5.62 -22.47 7.89
CA TYR A 168 -6.78 -22.47 8.77
C TYR A 168 -7.35 -23.88 8.98
N ILE A 169 -7.50 -24.66 7.90
CA ILE A 169 -8.04 -26.02 7.96
C ILE A 169 -7.10 -26.93 8.76
N CYS A 170 -5.81 -26.97 8.42
CA CYS A 170 -4.77 -27.75 9.10
C CYS A 170 -4.57 -27.29 10.55
N GLY A 171 -4.63 -25.98 10.81
CA GLY A 171 -4.60 -25.44 12.18
C GLY A 171 -5.80 -25.87 13.02
N ARG A 172 -6.99 -26.02 12.41
CA ARG A 172 -8.20 -26.48 13.11
C ARG A 172 -8.24 -27.99 13.31
N THR A 173 -7.73 -28.79 12.36
CA THR A 173 -7.78 -30.26 12.43
C THR A 173 -6.59 -30.88 13.15
N CYS A 174 -5.41 -30.28 13.04
CA CYS A 174 -4.14 -30.81 13.54
C CYS A 174 -3.40 -29.85 14.50
N GLY A 175 -4.00 -28.70 14.84
CA GLY A 175 -3.35 -27.67 15.64
C GLY A 175 -2.94 -28.16 17.03
N ARG A 176 -1.64 -28.00 17.35
CA ARG A 176 -1.03 -28.41 18.63
C ARG A 176 -1.15 -29.91 18.91
N LYS A 177 -1.36 -30.73 17.89
CA LYS A 177 -1.46 -32.19 18.03
C LYS A 177 -0.08 -32.86 17.94
N PHE A 178 0.87 -32.21 17.26
CA PHE A 178 2.23 -32.73 17.06
C PHE A 178 3.31 -31.79 17.61
N ILE A 179 3.11 -30.47 17.56
CA ILE A 179 4.06 -29.47 18.06
C ILE A 179 3.34 -28.52 19.02
N HIS A 180 3.59 -28.67 20.32
CA HIS A 180 3.00 -27.83 21.37
C HIS A 180 3.65 -26.44 21.52
N ARG A 181 4.69 -26.13 20.74
CA ARG A 181 5.35 -24.82 20.81
C ARG A 181 4.53 -23.74 20.08
N PRO A 182 4.40 -22.53 20.66
CA PRO A 182 3.77 -21.41 19.96
C PRO A 182 4.60 -21.02 18.72
N PHE A 183 3.93 -20.75 17.59
CA PHE A 183 4.60 -20.37 16.34
C PHE A 183 5.23 -18.97 16.44
N ILE A 184 4.45 -17.97 16.87
CA ILE A 184 4.91 -16.60 17.10
C ILE A 184 4.32 -16.11 18.43
N ALA A 185 5.16 -15.54 19.30
CA ALA A 185 4.75 -15.08 20.64
C ALA A 185 3.61 -14.04 20.60
N PHE A 186 3.55 -13.23 19.54
CA PHE A 186 2.49 -12.23 19.34
C PHE A 186 1.22 -12.78 18.66
N SER A 187 1.22 -14.03 18.18
CA SER A 187 0.07 -14.65 17.50
C SER A 187 -0.17 -16.10 18.00
N PRO A 188 -0.76 -16.25 19.20
CA PRO A 188 -0.89 -17.56 19.89
C PRO A 188 -1.83 -18.56 19.19
N ASN A 189 -2.62 -18.09 18.22
CA ASN A 189 -3.55 -18.91 17.44
C ASN A 189 -2.94 -19.53 16.18
N LYS A 190 -1.72 -19.13 15.78
CA LYS A 190 -1.01 -19.77 14.67
C LYS A 190 -0.26 -21.01 15.18
N THR A 191 -0.44 -22.13 14.49
CA THR A 191 0.19 -23.42 14.82
C THR A 191 1.26 -23.77 13.80
N TRP A 192 2.28 -24.53 14.21
CA TRP A 192 3.32 -25.03 13.30
C TRP A 192 2.72 -25.95 12.23
N GLU A 193 1.73 -26.75 12.59
CA GLU A 193 1.05 -27.68 11.68
C GLU A 193 0.18 -26.98 10.62
N GLY A 194 -0.19 -25.71 10.84
CA GLY A 194 -0.88 -24.91 9.83
C GLY A 194 0.09 -24.13 8.93
N PHE A 195 1.36 -23.99 9.34
CA PHE A 195 2.37 -23.29 8.55
C PHE A 195 3.07 -24.21 7.53
N ILE A 196 3.24 -25.48 7.90
CA ILE A 196 3.79 -26.55 7.04
C ILE A 196 2.72 -26.98 6.04
#